data_AF-A0A1J6KH29-F1
#
_entry.id   AF-A0A1J6KH29-F1
#
_cell.length_a   1.000
_cell.length_b   1.000
_cell.length_c   1.000
_cell.angle_alpha   90.00
_cell.angle_beta   90.00
_cell.angle_gamma   90.00
#
_symmetry.space_group_name_H-M   'P 1'
#
loop_
_entity.id
_entity.type
_entity.pdbx_description
1 polymer ?
#
loop_
_entity_poly.entity_id
_entity_poly.type
_entity_poly.pdbx_seq_one_letter_code
_entity_poly.pdbx_strand_id
1 'polypeptide(L)'
;MSIHDLLKSKGLPAGLLPKEVKSYNFSSNGLLEVFLNGPCLTKFDTMAFYESYVKANLTYGCLTGVHGLSQEELFVWLPVKGISVDDPNSGLIILDIGLAHKQLSLSLFEDPPHCKPDGILKKEHEEGQRFEAQR
;
A
#
# COMPACT_ATOMS: atom_id res chain seq x y z
N MET A 1 -5.17 18.87 5.70
CA MET A 1 -3.92 18.39 5.08
C MET A 1 -4.08 16.90 4.85
N SER A 2 -3.96 16.44 3.61
CA SER A 2 -4.06 15.01 3.31
C SER A 2 -2.71 14.32 3.55
N ILE A 3 -2.73 12.99 3.68
CA ILE A 3 -1.49 12.21 3.72
C ILE A 3 -0.67 12.38 2.43
N HIS A 4 -1.33 12.53 1.29
CA HIS A 4 -0.70 12.74 -0.01
C HIS A 4 0.06 14.07 -0.05
N ASP A 5 -0.47 15.12 0.59
CA ASP A 5 0.23 16.41 0.73
C ASP A 5 1.46 16.27 1.64
N LEU A 6 1.36 15.48 2.71
CA LEU A 6 2.50 15.19 3.59
C LEU A 6 3.62 14.48 2.82
N LEU A 7 3.30 13.44 2.03
CA LEU A 7 4.28 12.73 1.19
C LEU A 7 4.98 13.69 0.23
N LYS A 8 4.21 14.52 -0.49
CA LYS A 8 4.77 15.54 -1.40
C LYS A 8 5.69 16.51 -0.67
N SER A 9 5.32 16.97 0.52
CA SER A 9 6.15 17.88 1.33
C SER A 9 7.48 17.24 1.76
N LYS A 10 7.54 15.91 1.78
CA LYS A 10 8.75 15.13 2.06
C LYS A 10 9.47 14.66 0.80
N GLY A 11 9.12 15.18 -0.38
CA GLY A 11 9.78 14.80 -1.64
C GLY A 11 9.40 13.42 -2.16
N LEU A 12 8.30 12.84 -1.66
CA LEU A 12 7.78 11.56 -2.11
C LEU A 12 6.54 11.75 -2.98
N PRO A 13 6.31 10.86 -3.97
CA PRO A 13 5.11 10.92 -4.79
C PRO A 13 3.86 10.62 -3.96
N ALA A 14 2.75 11.27 -4.29
CA ALA A 14 1.51 11.15 -3.52
C ALA A 14 0.87 9.76 -3.61
N GLY A 15 1.08 9.06 -4.72
CA GLY A 15 0.47 7.77 -5.00
C GLY A 15 1.20 6.56 -4.41
N LEU A 16 2.16 6.76 -3.50
CA LEU A 16 2.69 5.66 -2.68
C LEU A 16 1.64 5.04 -1.76
N LEU A 17 0.59 5.81 -1.44
CA LEU A 17 -0.54 5.36 -0.64
C LEU A 17 -1.82 5.52 -1.47
N PRO A 18 -2.80 4.62 -1.29
CA PRO A 18 -4.07 4.70 -1.99
C PRO A 18 -4.93 5.86 -1.48
N LYS A 19 -5.99 6.18 -2.24
CA LYS A 19 -6.96 7.25 -1.89
C LYS A 19 -7.77 6.94 -0.63
N GLU A 20 -8.01 5.66 -0.34
CA GLU A 20 -8.89 5.16 0.72
C GLU A 20 -8.27 5.16 2.13
N VAL A 21 -7.40 6.15 2.41
CA VAL A 21 -6.86 6.40 3.74
C VAL A 21 -7.92 7.02 4.64
N LYS A 22 -8.23 6.33 5.73
CA LYS A 22 -9.19 6.78 6.74
C LYS A 22 -8.61 7.86 7.63
N SER A 23 -7.40 7.63 8.13
CA SER A 23 -6.68 8.57 8.98
C SER A 23 -5.19 8.28 8.99
N TYR A 24 -4.37 9.24 9.40
CA TYR A 24 -2.95 9.04 9.59
C TYR A 24 -2.46 9.79 10.84
N ASN A 25 -1.35 9.33 11.41
CA ASN A 25 -0.63 10.00 12.47
C ASN A 25 0.83 10.16 12.03
N PHE A 26 1.39 11.34 12.26
CA PHE A 26 2.78 11.64 11.99
C PHE A 26 3.42 12.26 13.23
N SER A 27 4.36 11.53 13.82
CA SER A 27 5.06 11.93 15.03
C SER A 27 6.33 12.74 14.70
N SER A 28 6.76 13.57 15.65
CA SER A 28 7.97 14.40 15.51
C SER A 28 9.27 13.60 15.33
N ASN A 29 9.28 12.34 15.74
CA ASN A 29 10.39 11.39 15.55
C ASN A 29 10.44 10.79 14.13
N GLY A 30 9.58 11.21 13.21
CA GLY A 30 9.51 10.70 11.84
C GLY A 30 8.59 9.49 11.68
N LEU A 31 7.99 8.97 12.75
CA LEU A 31 7.09 7.83 12.66
C LEU A 31 5.78 8.22 11.98
N LEU A 32 5.47 7.54 10.88
CA LEU A 32 4.23 7.62 10.14
C LEU A 32 3.40 6.35 10.38
N GLU A 33 2.15 6.55 10.77
CA GLU A 33 1.14 5.51 10.90
C GLU A 33 -0.07 5.87 10.03
N VAL A 34 -0.50 4.94 9.20
CA VAL A 34 -1.60 5.14 8.25
C VAL A 34 -2.65 4.06 8.49
N PHE A 35 -3.90 4.48 8.59
CA PHE A 35 -5.03 3.61 8.82
C PHE A 35 -5.93 3.65 7.58
N LEU A 36 -6.10 2.50 6.94
CA LEU A 36 -6.99 2.30 5.81
C LEU A 36 -8.35 1.80 6.31
N ASN A 37 -9.39 1.91 5.48
CA ASN A 37 -10.72 1.39 5.83
C ASN A 37 -10.76 -0.15 5.96
N GLY A 38 -9.80 -0.84 5.34
CA GLY A 38 -9.63 -2.29 5.38
C GLY A 38 -8.41 -2.70 4.55
N PRO A 39 -8.04 -3.99 4.54
CA PRO A 39 -7.01 -4.48 3.65
C PRO A 39 -7.48 -4.38 2.21
N CYS A 40 -6.59 -4.03 1.30
CA CYS A 40 -6.98 -3.71 -0.06
C CYS A 40 -5.87 -3.98 -1.08
N LEU A 41 -6.31 -4.28 -2.30
CA LEU A 41 -5.44 -4.52 -3.44
C LEU A 41 -5.49 -3.33 -4.40
N THR A 42 -4.32 -3.01 -4.93
CA THR A 42 -4.18 -2.06 -6.01
C THR A 42 -3.12 -2.53 -7.00
N LYS A 43 -3.06 -1.90 -8.17
CA LYS A 43 -2.12 -2.25 -9.22
C LYS A 43 -1.28 -1.03 -9.58
N PHE A 44 0.03 -1.17 -9.44
CA PHE A 44 1.01 -0.23 -9.99
C PHE A 44 1.66 -0.88 -11.21
N ASP A 45 2.95 -1.19 -11.13
CA ASP A 45 3.64 -2.09 -12.04
C ASP A 45 3.16 -3.54 -11.85
N THR A 46 3.20 -4.01 -10.59
CA THR A 46 2.63 -5.28 -10.14
C THR A 46 1.49 -5.06 -9.14
N MET A 47 0.82 -6.13 -8.72
CA MET A 47 -0.19 -6.03 -7.66
C MET A 47 0.47 -5.63 -6.35
N ALA A 48 -0.14 -4.69 -5.64
CA ALA A 48 0.27 -4.24 -4.32
C ALA A 48 -0.88 -4.46 -3.33
N PHE A 49 -0.55 -5.12 -2.23
CA PHE A 49 -1.44 -5.40 -1.12
C PHE A 49 -1.11 -4.48 0.05
N TYR A 50 -2.12 -3.77 0.53
CA TYR A 50 -2.05 -2.93 1.72
C TYR A 50 -2.87 -3.57 2.83
N GLU A 51 -2.27 -3.69 4.01
CA GLU A 51 -2.99 -4.04 5.23
C GLU A 51 -3.78 -2.82 5.76
N SER A 52 -4.76 -3.04 6.63
CA SER A 52 -5.53 -1.95 7.25
C SER A 52 -4.68 -0.95 8.05
N TYR A 53 -3.49 -1.37 8.48
CA TYR A 53 -2.54 -0.57 9.24
C TYR A 53 -1.18 -0.63 8.57
N VAL A 54 -0.68 0.53 8.17
CA VAL A 54 0.63 0.69 7.53
C VAL A 54 1.50 1.57 8.42
N LYS A 55 2.73 1.14 8.65
CA LYS A 55 3.70 1.84 9.50
C LYS A 55 5.00 2.04 8.77
N ALA A 56 5.58 3.23 8.87
CA ALA A 56 6.88 3.55 8.28
C ALA A 56 7.56 4.70 9.02
N ASN A 57 8.87 4.84 8.84
CA ASN A 57 9.60 6.04 9.21
C ASN A 57 9.77 6.91 7.97
N LEU A 58 9.19 8.11 8.02
CA LEU A 58 9.13 9.08 6.94
C LEU A 58 10.20 10.15 7.12
N THR A 59 11.19 10.13 6.23
CA THR A 59 12.22 11.16 6.09
C THR A 59 12.07 11.88 4.75
N TYR A 60 12.88 12.90 4.50
CA TYR A 60 12.90 13.53 3.18
C TYR A 60 13.40 12.51 2.14
N GLY A 61 12.64 12.34 1.06
CA GLY A 61 12.92 11.44 -0.05
C GLY A 61 12.72 9.95 0.24
N CYS A 62 12.43 9.54 1.49
CA CYS A 62 12.43 8.12 1.86
C CYS A 62 11.35 7.73 2.87
N LEU A 63 10.83 6.51 2.69
CA LEU A 63 10.09 5.73 3.69
C LEU A 63 10.92 4.49 4.03
N THR A 64 11.17 4.26 5.32
CA THR A 64 11.97 3.12 5.79
C THR A 64 11.24 2.34 6.86
N GLY A 65 11.57 1.06 7.04
CA GLY A 65 10.93 0.21 8.04
C GLY A 65 9.44 -0.03 7.76
N VAL A 66 9.08 -0.02 6.47
CA VAL A 66 7.69 -0.15 6.01
C VAL A 66 7.11 -1.50 6.47
N HIS A 67 5.91 -1.46 7.02
CA HIS A 67 5.08 -2.59 7.43
C HIS A 67 3.66 -2.40 6.90
N GLY A 68 3.00 -3.50 6.57
CA GLY A 68 1.63 -3.49 6.04
C GLY A 68 1.55 -3.23 4.53
N LEU A 69 2.66 -3.33 3.80
CA LEU A 69 2.72 -3.21 2.34
C LEU A 69 3.49 -4.38 1.75
N SER A 70 2.88 -5.08 0.80
CA SER A 70 3.51 -6.15 0.03
C SER A 70 3.23 -5.98 -1.46
N GLN A 71 4.15 -6.44 -2.29
CA GLN A 71 3.98 -6.48 -3.75
C GLN A 71 4.10 -7.91 -4.27
N GLU A 72 3.36 -8.22 -5.31
CA GLU A 72 3.44 -9.50 -6.01
C GLU A 72 4.66 -9.49 -6.94
N GLU A 73 5.55 -10.46 -6.76
CA GLU A 73 6.71 -10.71 -7.60
C GLU A 73 6.82 -12.21 -7.87
N LEU A 74 6.90 -12.59 -9.15
CA LEU A 74 6.98 -14.00 -9.58
C LEU A 74 5.93 -14.91 -8.88
N PHE A 75 4.70 -14.40 -8.72
CA PHE A 75 3.57 -15.07 -8.05
C PHE A 75 3.72 -15.24 -6.53
N VAL A 76 4.63 -14.52 -5.90
CA VAL A 76 4.84 -14.51 -4.45
C VAL A 76 4.65 -13.09 -3.92
N TRP A 77 4.02 -12.94 -2.76
CA TRP A 77 3.92 -11.66 -2.06
C TRP A 77 5.21 -11.37 -1.30
N LEU A 78 5.93 -10.34 -1.73
CA LEU A 78 7.15 -9.87 -1.07
C LEU A 78 6.89 -8.58 -0.30
N PRO A 79 7.38 -8.45 0.94
CA PRO A 79 7.14 -7.28 1.75
C PRO A 79 7.95 -6.09 1.23
N VAL A 80 7.33 -4.93 1.12
CA VAL A 80 8.04 -3.67 0.88
C VAL A 80 8.56 -3.17 2.22
N LYS A 81 9.89 -3.02 2.34
CA LYS A 81 10.59 -2.58 3.54
C LYS A 81 11.04 -1.12 3.46
N GLY A 82 11.21 -0.59 2.26
CA GLY A 82 11.64 0.77 2.04
C GLY A 82 11.29 1.28 0.66
N ILE A 83 11.19 2.61 0.55
CA ILE A 83 10.91 3.34 -0.67
C ILE A 83 11.77 4.60 -0.66
N SER A 84 12.58 4.85 -1.69
CA SER A 84 13.44 6.04 -1.77
C SER A 84 13.44 6.69 -3.16
N VAL A 85 13.55 8.01 -3.17
CA VAL A 85 13.74 8.86 -4.35
C VAL A 85 15.09 9.57 -4.19
N ASP A 86 16.14 8.98 -4.76
CA ASP A 86 17.52 9.49 -4.58
C ASP A 86 17.83 10.69 -5.49
N ASP A 87 17.29 10.70 -6.71
CA ASP A 87 17.37 11.83 -7.63
C ASP A 87 15.98 12.14 -8.22
N PRO A 88 15.35 13.27 -7.85
CA PRO A 88 14.05 13.65 -8.40
C PRO A 88 14.09 13.91 -9.91
N ASN A 89 15.28 14.17 -10.50
CA ASN A 89 15.41 14.38 -11.95
C ASN A 89 15.48 13.07 -12.74
N SER A 90 15.88 11.97 -12.09
CA SER A 90 16.00 10.65 -12.72
C SER A 90 14.66 10.09 -13.18
N GLY A 91 13.55 10.54 -12.58
CA GLY A 91 12.24 9.96 -12.85
C GLY A 91 12.05 8.57 -12.21
N LEU A 92 12.95 8.13 -11.33
CA LEU A 92 12.94 6.78 -10.77
C LEU A 92 12.74 6.77 -9.25
N ILE A 93 12.17 5.67 -8.78
CA ILE A 93 12.00 5.34 -7.38
C ILE A 93 12.49 3.92 -7.12
N ILE A 94 13.13 3.73 -5.96
CA ILE A 94 13.68 2.45 -5.55
C ILE A 94 12.80 1.88 -4.45
N LEU A 95 12.33 0.65 -4.65
CA LEU A 95 11.60 -0.14 -3.65
C LEU A 95 12.52 -1.23 -3.12
N ASP A 96 12.67 -1.29 -1.80
CA ASP A 96 13.30 -2.41 -1.11
C ASP A 96 12.23 -3.45 -0.80
N ILE A 97 12.29 -4.60 -1.49
CA ILE A 97 11.37 -5.73 -1.31
C ILE A 97 11.96 -6.81 -0.38
N GLY A 98 12.94 -6.43 0.45
CA GLY A 98 13.61 -7.25 1.46
C GLY A 98 14.71 -8.15 0.90
N LEU A 99 14.45 -8.86 -0.21
CA LEU A 99 15.42 -9.76 -0.85
C LEU A 99 16.19 -9.09 -2.00
N ALA A 100 15.64 -8.03 -2.55
CA ALA A 100 16.19 -7.30 -3.69
C ALA A 100 15.69 -5.86 -3.69
N HIS A 101 16.27 -5.05 -4.59
CA HIS A 101 15.79 -3.71 -4.88
C HIS A 101 15.14 -3.67 -6.26
N LYS A 102 13.99 -3.04 -6.35
CA LYS A 102 13.25 -2.84 -7.59
C LYS A 102 13.28 -1.36 -7.97
N GLN A 103 13.60 -1.06 -9.22
CA GLN A 103 13.54 0.29 -9.77
C GLN A 103 12.23 0.44 -10.54
N LEU A 104 11.49 1.50 -10.23
CA LEU A 104 10.22 1.82 -10.87
C LEU A 104 10.22 3.28 -11.34
N SER A 105 9.34 3.59 -12.28
CA SER A 105 9.14 4.98 -12.71
C SER A 105 8.33 5.76 -11.66
N LEU A 106 8.77 6.97 -11.32
CA LEU A 106 8.06 7.90 -10.44
C LEU A 106 6.64 8.18 -10.92
N SER A 107 6.42 8.20 -12.24
CA SER A 107 5.12 8.48 -12.84
C SER A 107 4.06 7.44 -12.53
N LEU A 108 4.45 6.20 -12.14
CA LEU A 108 3.50 5.19 -11.66
C LEU A 108 2.85 5.58 -10.33
N PHE A 109 3.45 6.52 -9.60
CA PHE A 109 3.02 6.95 -8.26
C PHE A 109 2.56 8.41 -8.23
N GLU A 110 2.41 9.08 -9.37
CA GLU A 110 1.96 10.48 -9.41
C GLU A 110 0.50 10.63 -8.95
N ASP A 111 -0.40 9.79 -9.47
CA ASP A 111 -1.80 9.75 -9.05
C ASP A 111 -2.02 8.65 -8.01
N PRO A 112 -2.61 8.98 -6.84
CA PRO A 112 -3.00 7.98 -5.87
C PRO A 112 -3.99 6.97 -6.44
N PRO A 113 -3.68 5.67 -6.43
CA PRO A 113 -4.57 4.69 -7.00
C PRO A 113 -5.77 4.47 -6.06
N HIS A 114 -6.86 3.99 -6.65
CA HIS A 114 -7.97 3.46 -5.86
C HIS A 114 -7.60 2.07 -5.34
N CYS A 115 -7.78 1.86 -4.05
CA CYS A 115 -7.69 0.57 -3.40
C CYS A 115 -9.05 -0.11 -3.45
N LYS A 116 -9.11 -1.27 -4.09
CA LYS A 116 -10.29 -2.11 -3.99
C LYS A 116 -10.16 -2.94 -2.72
N PRO A 117 -11.17 -2.97 -1.84
CA PRO A 117 -11.13 -3.87 -0.69
C PRO A 117 -10.78 -5.26 -1.21
N ASP A 118 -9.79 -5.89 -0.59
CA ASP A 118 -9.41 -7.23 -0.96
C ASP A 118 -10.64 -8.07 -0.64
N GLY A 119 -11.38 -8.42 -1.69
CA GLY A 119 -12.56 -9.22 -1.58
C GLY A 119 -12.07 -10.58 -1.16
N ILE A 120 -11.90 -10.79 0.15
CA ILE A 120 -11.88 -12.12 0.72
C ILE A 120 -12.98 -12.85 0.00
N LEU A 121 -12.60 -13.92 -0.70
CA LEU A 121 -13.50 -14.95 -1.17
C LEU A 121 -14.63 -15.03 -0.15
N LYS A 122 -15.84 -14.60 -0.51
CA LYS A 122 -17.00 -15.20 0.12
C LYS A 122 -16.82 -16.68 -0.21
N LYS A 123 -16.33 -17.46 0.75
CA LYS A 123 -16.43 -18.91 0.65
C LYS A 123 -17.91 -19.17 0.38
N GLU A 124 -18.21 -19.74 -0.77
CA GLU A 124 -19.47 -20.44 -0.97
C GLU A 124 -19.55 -21.47 0.16
N HIS A 125 -20.31 -21.12 1.19
CA HIS A 125 -20.84 -22.03 2.18
C HIS A 125 -22.30 -21.62 2.38
N GLU A 126 -23.08 -21.72 1.31
CA GLU A 126 -24.50 -22.00 1.46
C GLU A 126 -24.62 -23.51 1.63
N GLU A 127 -24.36 -23.94 2.88
CA GLU A 127 -24.80 -25.23 3.38
C GLU A 127 -26.31 -25.35 3.18
N GLY A 128 -26.69 -26.37 2.42
CA GLY A 128 -28.08 -26.73 2.25
C GLY A 128 -28.76 -26.98 3.60
N GLN A 129 -29.84 -26.26 3.85
CA GLN A 129 -30.87 -26.71 4.78
C GLN A 129 -32.12 -27.08 4.00
N ARG A 130 -32.21 -28.39 3.77
CA ARG A 130 -33.41 -29.18 3.55
C ARG A 130 -34.48 -28.83 4.59
N PHE A 131 -35.69 -28.51 4.13
CA PHE A 131 -36.91 -28.75 4.90
C PHE A 131 -37.92 -29.47 4.00
N GLU A 132 -38.21 -30.72 4.37
CA GLU A 132 -39.32 -31.53 3.86
C GLU A 132 -40.66 -31.08 4.47
N ALA A 133 -41.67 -31.04 3.61
CA ALA A 133 -43.07 -31.49 3.78
C ALA A 133 -44.06 -30.85 4.79
N GLN A 134 -45.35 -31.04 4.41
CA GLN A 134 -46.65 -30.72 5.03
C GLN A 134 -47.17 -29.29 4.77
N ARG A 135 -48.34 -29.06 4.16
CA ARG A 135 -49.61 -29.80 4.16
C ARG A 135 -50.49 -29.42 2.97
#